data_AF-A0A957HWM5-F1
#
_entry.id   AF-A0A957HWM5-F1
#
_cell.length_a   1.000
_cell.length_b   1.000
_cell.length_c   1.000
_cell.angle_alpha   90.00
_cell.angle_beta   90.00
_cell.angle_gamma   90.00
#
_symmetry.space_group_name_H-M   'P 1'
#
loop_
_entity.id
_entity.type
_entity.pdbx_description
1 polymer ?
#
loop_
_entity_poly.entity_id
_entity_poly.type
_entity_poly.pdbx_seq_one_letter_code
_entity_poly.pdbx_strand_id
1 'polypeptide(L)'
;MYKTTGFFSFVLRRVTGVALALYLFLHMWVIGSVNQGAEAFDARLATVQSPLFKFLEIALLAAVIYHAIDGIRLLIVHYFDVAEYRKSLFYAVMVVSVLLGIAGGLPMLLFAINGG
;
A
#
# COMPACT_ATOMS: atom_id res chain seq x y z
N MET A 1 6.82 18.61 -19.18
CA MET A 1 7.64 17.52 -18.58
C MET A 1 6.88 16.67 -17.55
N TYR A 2 5.90 17.21 -16.81
CA TYR A 2 5.19 16.57 -15.67
C TYR A 2 3.94 15.74 -16.04
N LYS A 3 3.58 15.65 -17.32
CA LYS A 3 2.37 14.91 -17.77
C LYS A 3 2.67 13.52 -18.35
N THR A 4 3.90 13.01 -18.20
CA THR A 4 4.29 11.70 -18.74
C THR A 4 3.92 10.59 -17.76
N THR A 5 3.58 9.41 -18.28
CA THR A 5 3.32 8.21 -17.45
C THR A 5 4.49 7.85 -16.54
N GLY A 6 5.72 8.11 -16.99
CA GLY A 6 6.93 7.94 -16.19
C GLY A 6 6.99 8.86 -14.98
N PHE A 7 6.58 10.13 -15.12
CA PHE A 7 6.54 11.07 -13.98
C PHE A 7 5.49 10.66 -12.95
N PHE A 8 4.28 10.31 -13.39
CA PHE A 8 3.22 9.82 -12.49
C PHE A 8 3.65 8.56 -11.74
N SER A 9 4.24 7.58 -12.44
CA SER A 9 4.77 6.38 -11.82
C SER A 9 5.82 6.69 -10.74
N PHE A 10 6.76 7.58 -11.06
CA PHE A 10 7.79 7.99 -10.10
C PHE A 10 7.18 8.63 -8.85
N VAL A 11 6.28 9.61 -9.02
CA VAL A 11 5.65 10.32 -7.91
C VAL A 11 4.86 9.36 -7.03
N LEU A 12 4.00 8.53 -7.63
CA LEU A 12 3.19 7.57 -6.89
C LEU A 12 4.09 6.61 -6.10
N ARG A 13 5.15 6.06 -6.70
CA ARG A 13 6.04 5.10 -6.02
C ARG A 13 6.79 5.75 -4.86
N ARG A 14 7.17 7.02 -4.99
CA ARG A 14 7.83 7.78 -3.92
C ARG A 14 6.87 8.06 -2.77
N VAL A 15 5.66 8.55 -3.09
CA VAL A 15 4.64 8.84 -2.07
C VAL A 15 4.24 7.57 -1.33
N THR A 16 3.99 6.46 -2.03
CA THR A 16 3.68 5.19 -1.36
C THR A 16 4.87 4.68 -0.55
N GLY A 17 6.10 4.77 -1.06
CA GLY A 17 7.29 4.37 -0.30
C GLY A 17 7.47 5.15 1.01
N VAL A 18 7.26 6.47 0.99
CA VAL A 18 7.29 7.30 2.19
C VAL A 18 6.16 6.92 3.15
N ALA A 19 4.94 6.72 2.64
CA ALA A 19 3.80 6.29 3.45
C ALA A 19 4.07 4.93 4.13
N LEU A 20 4.66 3.97 3.41
CA LEU A 20 5.03 2.67 3.96
C LEU A 20 6.14 2.77 5.00
N ALA A 21 7.15 3.61 4.78
CA ALA A 21 8.20 3.85 5.76
C ALA A 21 7.63 4.45 7.06
N LEU A 22 6.71 5.42 6.96
CA LEU A 22 6.02 5.98 8.12
C LEU A 22 5.14 4.94 8.82
N TYR A 23 4.41 4.13 8.05
CA TYR A 23 3.61 3.02 8.57
C TYR A 23 4.46 2.03 9.38
N LEU A 24 5.70 1.74 8.98
CA LEU A 24 6.57 0.82 9.72
C LEU A 24 6.82 1.28 11.16
N PHE A 25 6.94 2.59 11.44
CA PHE A 25 7.07 3.07 12.81
C PHE A 25 5.82 2.78 13.65
N LEU A 26 4.64 3.06 13.08
CA LEU A 26 3.36 2.74 13.73
C LEU A 26 3.21 1.22 13.93
N HIS A 27 3.55 0.43 12.92
CA HIS A 27 3.49 -1.02 12.95
C HIS A 27 4.38 -1.60 14.07
N MET A 28 5.61 -1.12 14.17
CA MET A 28 6.54 -1.52 15.23
C MET A 28 6.08 -1.04 16.62
N TRP A 29 5.40 0.10 16.72
CA TRP A 29 4.84 0.59 17.98
C TRP A 29 3.72 -0.31 18.51
N VAL A 30 2.85 -0.83 17.64
CA VAL A 30 1.77 -1.75 17.99
C VAL A 30 2.30 -3.17 18.19
N ILE A 31 2.92 -3.79 17.19
CA ILE A 31 3.38 -5.18 17.30
C ILE A 31 4.49 -5.33 18.35
N GLY A 32 5.39 -4.34 18.45
CA GLY A 32 6.48 -4.36 19.42
C GLY A 32 6.02 -4.29 20.88
N SER A 33 4.79 -3.84 21.17
CA SER A 33 4.26 -3.83 22.53
C SER A 33 3.96 -5.22 23.08
N VAL A 34 3.97 -6.26 22.25
CA VAL A 34 3.86 -7.65 22.71
C VAL A 34 4.92 -7.98 23.78
N ASN A 35 6.09 -7.33 23.69
CA ASN A 35 7.18 -7.48 24.66
C ASN A 35 6.88 -6.82 26.03
N GLN A 36 5.79 -6.07 26.14
CA GLN A 36 5.35 -5.36 27.35
C GLN A 36 4.15 -6.06 28.02
N GLY A 37 3.73 -7.21 27.50
CA GLY A 37 2.60 -8.00 28.00
C GLY A 37 1.31 -7.81 27.18
N ALA A 38 0.36 -8.73 27.38
CA ALA A 38 -0.89 -8.77 26.63
C ALA A 38 -1.73 -7.50 26.80
N GLU A 39 -1.84 -6.96 28.02
CA GLU A 39 -2.61 -5.74 28.28
C GLU A 39 -2.10 -4.54 27.47
N ALA A 40 -0.78 -4.35 27.40
CA ALA A 40 -0.19 -3.27 26.61
C ALA A 40 -0.40 -3.45 25.10
N PHE A 41 -0.40 -4.70 24.62
CA PHE A 41 -0.71 -5.03 23.23
C PHE A 41 -2.17 -4.79 22.88
N ASP A 42 -3.10 -5.31 23.68
CA ASP A 42 -4.52 -5.14 23.44
C ASP A 42 -4.92 -3.66 23.48
N ALA A 43 -4.34 -2.88 24.41
CA ALA A 43 -4.56 -1.44 24.48
C ALA A 43 -4.07 -0.70 23.22
N ARG A 44 -2.90 -1.04 22.67
CA ARG A 44 -2.41 -0.43 21.42
C ARG A 44 -3.15 -0.92 20.20
N LEU A 45 -3.49 -2.21 20.15
CA LEU A 45 -4.27 -2.79 19.06
C LEU A 45 -5.65 -2.12 18.95
N ALA A 46 -6.30 -1.84 20.08
CA ALA A 46 -7.58 -1.14 20.11
C ALA A 46 -7.53 0.25 19.44
N THR A 47 -6.39 0.95 19.50
CA THR A 47 -6.24 2.26 18.85
C THR A 47 -6.34 2.17 17.31
N VAL A 48 -5.73 1.14 16.72
CA VAL A 48 -5.71 0.91 15.27
C VAL A 48 -6.93 0.13 14.77
N GLN A 49 -7.82 -0.29 15.66
CA GLN A 49 -9.13 -0.87 15.32
C GLN A 49 -10.24 0.19 15.20
N SER A 50 -9.95 1.45 15.50
CA SER A 50 -10.94 2.52 15.38
C SER A 50 -11.37 2.76 13.91
N PRO A 51 -12.57 3.31 13.65
CA PRO A 51 -13.11 3.45 12.30
C PRO A 51 -12.19 4.22 11.34
N LEU A 52 -11.50 5.26 11.83
CA LEU A 52 -10.51 6.00 11.05
C LEU A 52 -9.39 5.09 10.53
N PHE A 53 -8.84 4.24 11.41
CA PHE A 53 -7.76 3.34 11.03
C PHE A 53 -8.22 2.22 10.08
N LYS A 54 -9.48 1.77 10.16
CA LYS A 54 -10.06 0.85 9.15
C LYS A 54 -10.00 1.46 7.74
N PHE A 55 -10.30 2.75 7.57
CA PHE A 55 -10.14 3.43 6.28
C PHE A 55 -8.67 3.61 5.87
N LEU A 56 -7.80 3.96 6.83
CA LEU A 56 -6.36 4.07 6.57
C LEU A 56 -5.73 2.73 6.19
N GLU A 57 -6.26 1.61 6.70
CA GLU A 57 -5.81 0.26 6.35
C GLU A 57 -6.11 -0.07 4.88
N ILE A 58 -7.28 0.32 4.38
CA ILE A 58 -7.62 0.17 2.95
C ILE A 58 -6.70 1.04 2.08
N ALA A 59 -6.43 2.28 2.50
CA ALA A 59 -5.48 3.15 1.80
C ALA A 59 -4.05 2.58 1.83
N LEU A 60 -3.64 2.01 2.95
CA LEU A 60 -2.36 1.33 3.11
C LEU A 60 -2.25 0.11 2.20
N LEU A 61 -3.30 -0.71 2.10
CA LEU A 61 -3.36 -1.84 1.19
C LEU A 61 -3.09 -1.40 -0.26
N ALA A 62 -3.78 -0.34 -0.71
CA ALA A 62 -3.55 0.22 -2.04
C ALA A 62 -2.11 0.72 -2.23
N ALA A 63 -1.54 1.36 -1.21
CA ALA A 63 -0.15 1.83 -1.24
C ALA A 63 0.86 0.68 -1.34
N VAL A 64 0.69 -0.39 -0.55
CA VAL A 64 1.55 -1.59 -0.58
C VAL A 64 1.51 -2.25 -1.95
N ILE A 65 0.31 -2.52 -2.47
CA ILE A 65 0.09 -3.19 -3.76
C ILE A 65 0.77 -2.40 -4.87
N TYR A 66 0.47 -1.10 -4.98
CA TYR A 66 1.05 -0.27 -6.01
C TYR A 66 2.58 -0.19 -5.90
N HIS A 67 3.10 0.02 -4.68
CA HIS A 67 4.54 0.16 -4.44
C HIS A 67 5.31 -1.10 -4.87
N ALA A 68 4.82 -2.28 -4.47
CA ALA A 68 5.44 -3.56 -4.80
C ALA A 68 5.44 -3.81 -6.31
N ILE A 69 4.29 -3.64 -6.96
CA ILE A 69 4.14 -3.96 -8.38
C ILE A 69 4.89 -2.95 -9.26
N ASP A 70 4.81 -1.65 -8.98
CA ASP A 70 5.57 -0.64 -9.74
C ASP A 70 7.09 -0.76 -9.50
N GLY A 71 7.50 -1.21 -8.30
CA GLY A 71 8.88 -1.58 -8.01
C GLY A 71 9.37 -2.72 -8.90
N ILE A 72 8.59 -3.81 -9.01
CA ILE A 72 8.90 -4.93 -9.91
C ILE A 72 8.95 -4.46 -11.37
N ARG A 73 8.01 -3.63 -11.82
CA ARG A 73 8.02 -3.04 -13.16
C ARG A 73 9.31 -2.26 -13.43
N LEU A 74 9.79 -1.49 -12.46
CA LEU A 74 11.05 -0.77 -12.58
C LEU A 74 12.24 -1.72 -12.78
N LEU A 75 12.30 -2.80 -11.99
CA LEU A 75 13.34 -3.81 -12.10
C LEU A 75 13.30 -4.46 -13.50
N ILE A 76 12.12 -4.87 -13.97
CA ILE A 76 11.95 -5.46 -15.30
C ILE A 76 12.48 -4.52 -16.39
N VAL A 77 12.06 -3.27 -16.36
CA VAL A 77 12.48 -2.28 -17.37
C VAL A 77 13.97 -1.96 -17.28
N HIS A 78 14.58 -2.07 -16.10
CA HIS A 78 16.02 -1.80 -15.91
C HIS A 78 16.89 -2.96 -16.41
N TYR A 79 16.48 -4.21 -16.18
CA TYR A 79 17.32 -5.38 -16.44
C TYR A 79 17.07 -6.08 -17.79
N PHE A 80 15.91 -5.88 -18.42
CA PHE A 80 15.50 -6.67 -19.61
C PHE A 80 15.42 -5.85 -20.92
N ASP A 81 15.98 -4.64 -20.95
CA ASP A 81 16.00 -3.74 -22.13
C ASP A 81 14.62 -3.48 -22.79
N VAL A 82 13.53 -3.61 -22.03
CA VAL A 82 12.14 -3.41 -22.50
C VAL A 82 11.67 -1.96 -22.37
N ALA A 83 12.56 -0.99 -22.60
CA ALA A 83 12.29 0.43 -22.34
C ALA A 83 11.15 1.01 -23.21
N GLU A 84 10.97 0.49 -24.42
CA GLU A 84 9.89 0.84 -25.34
C GLU A 84 8.49 0.49 -24.78
N TYR A 85 8.39 -0.54 -23.94
CA TYR A 85 7.14 -0.98 -23.31
C TYR A 85 6.81 -0.23 -22.01
N ARG A 86 7.58 0.81 -21.62
CA ARG A 86 7.37 1.55 -20.37
C ARG A 86 5.93 2.05 -20.19
N LYS A 87 5.29 2.51 -21.27
CA LYS A 87 3.92 3.03 -21.24
C LYS A 87 2.89 1.92 -21.04
N SER A 88 2.97 0.82 -21.81
CA SER A 88 2.04 -0.31 -21.68
C SER A 88 2.19 -1.01 -20.33
N LEU A 89 3.44 -1.23 -19.89
CA LEU A 89 3.73 -1.81 -18.57
C LEU A 89 3.20 -0.94 -17.42
N PHE A 90 3.27 0.39 -17.52
CA PHE A 90 2.67 1.27 -16.53
C PHE A 90 1.16 1.05 -16.41
N TYR A 91 0.43 1.00 -17.53
CA TYR A 91 -1.00 0.74 -17.49
C TYR A 91 -1.33 -0.67 -16.98
N ALA A 92 -0.53 -1.67 -17.34
CA ALA A 92 -0.67 -3.02 -16.78
C ALA A 92 -0.55 -3.01 -15.26
N VAL A 93 0.46 -2.31 -14.71
CA VAL A 93 0.60 -2.12 -13.26
C VAL A 93 -0.61 -1.42 -12.65
N MET A 94 -1.13 -0.37 -13.27
CA MET A 94 -2.32 0.32 -12.77
C MET A 94 -3.53 -0.60 -12.74
N VAL A 95 -3.78 -1.35 -13.81
CA VAL A 95 -4.91 -2.31 -13.89
C VAL A 95 -4.78 -3.38 -12.82
N VAL A 96 -3.61 -4.04 -12.71
CA VAL A 96 -3.39 -5.08 -11.71
C VAL A 96 -3.52 -4.53 -10.29
N SER A 97 -2.97 -3.33 -10.03
CA SER A 97 -3.06 -2.70 -8.71
C SER A 97 -4.51 -2.38 -8.33
N VAL A 98 -5.32 -1.89 -9.27
CA VAL A 98 -6.75 -1.62 -9.03
C VAL A 98 -7.52 -2.92 -8.81
N LEU A 99 -7.28 -3.95 -9.62
CA LEU A 99 -7.97 -5.24 -9.46
C LEU A 99 -7.67 -5.88 -8.11
N LEU A 100 -6.40 -5.93 -7.70
CA LEU A 100 -6.01 -6.46 -6.40
C LEU A 100 -6.50 -5.58 -5.25
N GLY A 101 -6.44 -4.26 -5.41
CA GLY A 101 -6.96 -3.30 -4.43
C GLY A 101 -8.47 -3.45 -4.22
N ILE A 102 -9.25 -3.67 -5.27
CA ILE A 102 -10.68 -3.96 -5.16
C ILE A 102 -10.91 -5.33 -4.52
N ALA A 103 -10.18 -6.37 -4.96
CA ALA A 103 -10.34 -7.72 -4.45
C ALA A 103 -10.08 -7.81 -2.93
N GLY A 104 -9.07 -7.12 -2.42
CA GLY A 104 -8.79 -7.06 -0.98
C GLY A 104 -9.57 -5.98 -0.23
N GLY A 105 -9.70 -4.78 -0.81
CA GLY A 105 -10.30 -3.62 -0.16
C GLY A 105 -11.82 -3.68 -0.07
N LEU A 106 -12.51 -4.32 -1.02
CA LEU A 106 -13.97 -4.43 -0.99
C LEU A 106 -14.45 -5.27 0.22
N PRO A 107 -13.93 -6.47 0.49
CA PRO A 107 -14.25 -7.20 1.73
C PRO A 107 -13.98 -6.38 3.00
N MET A 108 -12.84 -5.68 3.07
CA MET A 108 -12.49 -4.85 4.23
C MET A 108 -13.48 -3.70 4.42
N LEU A 109 -13.87 -3.03 3.34
CA LEU A 109 -14.85 -1.94 3.37
C LEU A 109 -16.22 -2.44 3.80
N LEU A 110 -16.68 -3.58 3.26
CA LEU A 110 -17.96 -4.18 3.62
C LEU A 110 -17.97 -4.58 5.10
N PHE A 111 -16.88 -5.17 5.60
CA PHE A 111 -16.75 -5.50 7.03
C PHE A 111 -16.77 -4.25 7.92
N ALA A 112 -16.10 -3.17 7.49
CA ALA A 112 -16.09 -1.92 8.24
C ALA A 112 -17.47 -1.24 8.33
N ILE A 113 -18.30 -1.37 7.28
CA ILE A 113 -19.64 -0.75 7.22
C ILE A 113 -20.70 -1.63 7.91
N ASN A 114 -20.63 -2.95 7.76
CA ASN A 114 -21.64 -3.89 8.27
C ASN A 114 -21.50 -4.21 9.77
N GLY A 115 -20.68 -3.46 10.51
CA GLY A 115 -20.60 -3.56 11.97
C GLY A 115 -19.59 -4.59 12.50
N GLY A 116 -18.47 -4.79 11.78
CA GLY A 116 -17.31 -5.49 12.34
C GLY A 116 -16.71 -4.80 13.56
#